data_AF-A0A925YX78-F1
#
_entry.id   AF-A0A925YX78-F1
#
_cell.length_a   1.000
_cell.length_b   1.000
_cell.length_c   1.000
_cell.angle_alpha   90.00
_cell.angle_beta   90.00
_cell.angle_gamma   90.00
#
_symmetry.space_group_name_H-M   'P 1'
#
loop_
_entity.id
_entity.type
_entity.pdbx_description
1 polymer ?
#
loop_
_entity_poly.entity_id
_entity_poly.type
_entity_poly.pdbx_seq_one_letter_code
_entity_poly.pdbx_strand_id
1 'polypeptide(L)'
;MKSASKSTQKSSAKPRPPVFREDVEQLKYELLVERMKFVHGDSDDERLHAKAEALIAALRQRRDYFFGYRRRKLKLAAAELIADPMFFNRLLPQ
;
A
#
# COMPACT_ATOMS: atom_id res chain seq x y z
N MET A 1 -25.26 -8.18 49.64
CA MET A 1 -24.70 -9.24 48.78
C MET A 1 -24.22 -8.59 47.48
N LYS A 2 -22.91 -8.61 47.20
CA LYS A 2 -22.30 -7.96 46.03
C LYS A 2 -22.10 -9.02 44.94
N SER A 3 -22.85 -8.97 43.85
CA SER A 3 -22.66 -9.84 42.68
C SER A 3 -21.72 -9.17 41.69
N ALA A 4 -20.68 -9.91 41.33
CA ALA A 4 -19.51 -9.44 40.58
C ALA A 4 -19.82 -9.22 39.09
N SER A 5 -19.39 -8.06 38.59
CA SER A 5 -19.30 -7.74 37.16
C SER A 5 -18.30 -8.68 36.49
N LYS A 6 -18.80 -9.59 35.65
CA LYS A 6 -17.96 -10.44 34.80
C LYS A 6 -17.55 -9.62 33.57
N SER A 7 -16.38 -8.99 33.65
CA SER A 7 -15.77 -8.27 32.52
C SER A 7 -15.25 -9.28 31.51
N THR A 8 -15.97 -9.45 30.41
CA THR A 8 -15.50 -10.24 29.27
C THR A 8 -14.37 -9.48 28.59
N GLN A 9 -13.13 -9.93 28.79
CA GLN A 9 -11.95 -9.45 28.08
C GLN A 9 -12.10 -9.76 26.59
N LYS A 10 -12.36 -8.73 25.77
CA LYS A 10 -12.17 -8.78 24.32
C LYS A 10 -10.69 -8.95 24.05
N SER A 11 -10.30 -10.09 23.49
CA SER A 11 -8.95 -10.34 23.00
C SER A 11 -8.57 -9.26 21.99
N SER A 12 -7.52 -8.50 22.30
CA SER A 12 -6.94 -7.50 21.42
C SER A 12 -6.14 -8.19 20.31
N ALA A 13 -6.84 -8.80 19.35
CA ALA A 13 -6.22 -9.29 18.14
C ALA A 13 -5.60 -8.09 17.40
N LYS A 14 -4.27 -8.03 17.33
CA LYS A 14 -3.57 -7.06 16.50
C LYS A 14 -4.09 -7.22 15.06
N PRO A 15 -4.56 -6.15 14.39
CA PRO A 15 -5.02 -6.26 13.02
C PRO A 15 -3.86 -6.78 12.17
N ARG A 16 -4.10 -7.85 11.40
CA ARG A 16 -3.11 -8.37 10.46
C ARG A 16 -2.74 -7.24 9.48
N PRO A 17 -1.46 -7.07 9.13
CA PRO A 17 -1.10 -6.10 8.11
C PRO A 17 -1.84 -6.45 6.81
N PRO A 18 -2.38 -5.46 6.08
CA PRO A 18 -3.01 -5.71 4.79
C PRO A 18 -1.99 -6.33 3.83
N VAL A 19 -2.41 -7.33 3.05
CA VAL A 19 -1.53 -8.04 2.12
C VAL A 19 -1.38 -7.20 0.84
N PHE A 20 -0.57 -6.14 0.88
CA PHE A 20 -0.46 -5.19 -0.23
C PHE A 20 0.35 -5.68 -1.44
N ARG A 21 1.13 -6.77 -1.29
CA ARG A 21 2.09 -7.18 -2.32
C ARG A 21 1.42 -7.90 -3.48
N GLU A 22 0.53 -8.83 -3.17
CA GLU A 22 -0.23 -9.61 -4.14
C GLU A 22 -1.20 -8.71 -4.91
N ASP A 23 -1.85 -7.76 -4.23
CA ASP A 23 -2.80 -6.83 -4.84
C ASP A 23 -2.16 -5.90 -5.89
N VAL A 24 -0.96 -5.35 -5.62
CA VAL A 24 -0.29 -4.43 -6.56
C VAL A 24 0.30 -5.16 -7.75
N GLU A 25 0.85 -6.36 -7.56
CA GLU A 25 1.37 -7.16 -8.66
C GLU A 25 0.25 -7.62 -9.60
N GLN A 26 -0.89 -8.01 -9.05
CA GLN A 26 -2.09 -8.33 -9.82
C GLN A 26 -2.59 -7.11 -10.62
N LEU A 27 -2.70 -5.93 -10.01
CA LEU A 27 -3.14 -4.71 -10.70
C LEU A 27 -2.19 -4.29 -11.83
N LYS A 28 -0.87 -4.49 -11.67
CA LYS A 28 0.10 -4.26 -12.74
C LYS A 28 -0.13 -5.21 -13.91
N TYR A 29 -0.36 -6.49 -13.62
CA TYR A 29 -0.65 -7.48 -14.65
C TYR A 29 -1.94 -7.14 -15.40
N GLU A 30 -3.01 -6.79 -14.69
CA GLU A 30 -4.27 -6.39 -15.31
C GLU A 30 -4.12 -5.16 -16.20
N LEU A 31 -3.38 -4.15 -15.76
CA LEU A 31 -3.10 -2.97 -16.57
C LEU A 31 -2.30 -3.33 -17.83
N LEU A 32 -1.32 -4.23 -17.72
CA LEU A 32 -0.54 -4.71 -18.87
C LEU A 32 -1.42 -5.44 -19.88
N VAL A 33 -2.27 -6.35 -19.42
CA VAL A 33 -3.22 -7.07 -20.26
C VAL A 33 -4.16 -6.10 -20.97
N GLU A 34 -4.72 -5.13 -20.24
CA GLU A 34 -5.65 -4.16 -20.82
C GLU A 34 -4.97 -3.24 -21.83
N ARG A 35 -3.71 -2.85 -21.58
CA ARG A 35 -2.89 -2.12 -22.55
C ARG A 35 -2.66 -2.92 -23.83
N MET A 36 -2.43 -4.23 -23.71
CA MET A 36 -2.29 -5.08 -24.89
C MET A 36 -3.59 -5.12 -25.69
N LYS A 37 -4.75 -5.30 -25.04
CA LYS A 37 -6.04 -5.25 -25.73
C LYS A 37 -6.29 -3.91 -26.41
N PHE A 38 -5.99 -2.79 -25.74
CA PHE A 38 -6.14 -1.45 -26.30
C PHE A 38 -5.32 -1.27 -27.59
N VAL A 39 -4.07 -1.75 -27.61
CA VAL A 39 -3.21 -1.72 -28.82
C VAL A 39 -3.79 -2.54 -29.98
N HIS A 40 -4.52 -3.62 -29.68
CA HIS A 40 -5.15 -4.48 -30.69
C HIS A 40 -6.57 -4.02 -31.09
N GLY A 41 -7.08 -2.94 -30.49
CA GLY A 41 -8.44 -2.45 -30.74
C GLY A 41 -9.55 -3.21 -30.00
N ASP A 42 -9.19 -4.07 -29.05
CA ASP A 42 -10.13 -4.90 -28.26
C ASP A 42 -10.55 -4.24 -26.94
N SER A 43 -10.09 -3.00 -26.67
CA SER A 43 -10.43 -2.24 -25.46
C SER A 43 -10.48 -0.75 -25.73
N ASP A 44 -11.22 -0.04 -24.88
CA ASP A 44 -11.47 1.39 -24.95
C ASP A 44 -10.60 2.16 -23.94
N ASP A 45 -10.37 3.45 -24.20
CA ASP A 45 -9.52 4.30 -23.37
C ASP A 45 -10.04 4.39 -21.92
N GLU A 46 -11.35 4.44 -21.73
CA GLU A 46 -11.98 4.47 -20.39
C GLU A 46 -11.62 3.24 -19.54
N ARG A 47 -11.55 2.05 -20.16
CA ARG A 47 -11.20 0.81 -19.44
C ARG A 47 -9.73 0.79 -19.06
N LEU A 48 -8.86 1.22 -19.97
CA LEU A 48 -7.43 1.34 -19.69
C LEU A 48 -7.18 2.35 -18.57
N HIS A 49 -7.85 3.50 -18.62
CA HIS A 49 -7.80 4.53 -17.59
C HIS A 49 -8.30 4.00 -16.24
N ALA A 50 -9.39 3.24 -16.20
CA ALA A 50 -9.91 2.65 -14.98
C ALA A 50 -8.89 1.68 -14.33
N LYS A 51 -8.20 0.85 -15.12
CA LYS A 51 -7.13 -0.03 -14.62
C LYS A 51 -5.92 0.76 -14.11
N ALA A 52 -5.57 1.86 -14.76
CA ALA A 52 -4.50 2.73 -14.31
C ALA A 52 -4.83 3.40 -12.97
N GLU A 53 -6.04 3.92 -12.81
CA GLU A 53 -6.51 4.55 -11.56
C GLU A 53 -6.56 3.55 -10.40
N ALA A 54 -7.01 2.31 -10.64
CA ALA A 54 -6.99 1.26 -9.62
C ALA A 54 -5.57 0.97 -9.10
N LEU A 55 -4.59 0.89 -10.01
CA LEU A 55 -3.18 0.71 -9.64
C LEU A 55 -2.63 1.93 -8.88
N ILE A 56 -2.94 3.15 -9.33
CA ILE A 56 -2.53 4.39 -8.65
C ILE A 56 -3.10 4.46 -7.23
N ALA A 57 -4.38 4.12 -7.06
CA ALA A 57 -5.03 4.10 -5.75
C ALA A 57 -4.37 3.10 -4.80
N ALA A 58 -4.08 1.88 -5.26
CA ALA A 58 -3.38 0.87 -4.46
C ALA A 58 -1.97 1.32 -4.06
N LEU A 59 -1.23 1.96 -4.98
CA LEU A 59 0.10 2.53 -4.68
C LEU A 59 0.04 3.68 -3.67
N ARG A 60 -0.97 4.56 -3.78
CA ARG A 60 -1.19 5.64 -2.81
C ARG A 60 -1.51 5.09 -1.43
N GLN A 61 -2.41 4.11 -1.34
CA GLN A 61 -2.75 3.45 -0.08
C GLN A 61 -1.53 2.78 0.55
N ARG A 62 -0.70 2.10 -0.25
CA ARG A 62 0.55 1.50 0.21
C ARG A 62 1.52 2.58 0.70
N ARG A 63 1.71 3.66 -0.06
CA ARG A 63 2.53 4.80 0.36
C ARG A 63 2.05 5.35 1.70
N ASP A 64 0.75 5.57 1.85
CA ASP A 64 0.18 6.14 3.07
C ASP A 64 0.26 5.18 4.26
N TYR A 65 0.21 3.87 4.02
CA TYR A 65 0.47 2.88 5.06
C TYR A 65 1.93 2.91 5.56
N PHE A 66 2.90 2.88 4.63
CA PHE A 66 4.33 2.84 4.99
C PHE A 66 4.87 4.19 5.48
N PHE A 67 4.35 5.30 4.94
CA PHE A 67 4.87 6.65 5.18
C PHE A 67 3.90 7.57 5.93
N GLY A 68 2.59 7.27 5.98
CA GLY A 68 1.58 8.15 6.57
C GLY A 68 1.65 8.29 8.08
N TYR A 69 2.18 7.28 8.80
CA TYR A 69 2.41 7.38 10.25
C TYR A 69 3.74 8.06 10.61
N ARG A 70 4.66 8.20 9.64
CA ARG A 70 5.91 8.92 9.83
C ARG A 70 5.87 10.16 8.94
N ARG A 71 5.21 11.22 9.42
CA ARG A 71 5.60 12.62 9.10
C ARG A 71 7.01 12.91 9.64
N ARG A 72 8.00 12.04 9.37
CA ARG A 72 9.38 12.49 9.29
C ARG A 72 9.36 13.39 8.07
N LYS A 73 9.30 14.70 8.30
CA LYS A 73 9.70 15.67 7.28
C LYS A 73 11.06 15.18 6.82
N LEU A 74 11.09 14.57 5.64
CA LEU A 74 12.33 14.21 4.99
C LEU A 74 12.99 15.54 4.70
N LYS A 75 13.93 15.94 5.58
CA LYS A 75 14.68 17.19 5.46
C LYS A 75 15.64 17.16 4.27
N LEU A 76 15.83 15.97 3.70
CA LEU A 76 16.76 15.67 2.64
C LEU A 76 16.00 15.56 1.31
N ALA A 77 16.61 16.04 0.24
CA ALA A 77 16.10 15.86 -1.12
C ALA A 77 16.07 14.36 -1.50
N ALA A 78 15.26 14.00 -2.49
CA ALA A 78 15.14 12.60 -2.95
C ALA A 78 16.50 11.98 -3.32
N ALA A 79 17.39 12.75 -3.93
CA ALA A 79 18.76 12.33 -4.25
C ALA A 79 19.60 12.03 -2.99
N GLU A 80 19.48 12.84 -1.94
CA GLU A 80 20.21 12.69 -0.69
C GLU A 80 19.71 11.48 0.12
N LEU A 81 18.43 11.12 0.00
CA LEU A 81 17.87 9.92 0.63
C LEU A 81 18.31 8.61 -0.02
N ILE A 82 18.47 8.63 -1.34
CA ILE A 82 19.00 7.49 -2.09
C ILE A 82 20.49 7.29 -1.77
N ALA A 83 21.21 8.39 -1.55
CA ALA A 83 22.63 8.38 -1.19
C ALA A 83 22.90 8.06 0.29
N ASP A 84 21.91 8.15 1.19
CA ASP A 84 22.09 7.83 2.62
C ASP A 84 22.07 6.31 2.86
N PRO A 85 23.22 5.69 3.19
CA PRO A 85 23.30 4.25 3.42
C PRO A 85 22.51 3.79 4.66
N MET A 86 22.14 4.71 5.56
CA MET A 86 21.41 4.41 6.79
C MET A 86 19.90 4.55 6.65
N PHE A 87 19.41 5.12 5.54
CA PHE A 87 17.97 5.29 5.32
C PHE A 87 17.25 3.95 5.20
N PHE A 88 17.83 3.01 4.43
CA PHE A 88 17.26 1.68 4.22
C PHE A 88 17.37 0.80 5.48
N ASN A 89 18.47 0.90 6.24
CA ASN A 89 18.68 0.10 7.45
C ASN A 89 17.75 0.47 8.63
N ARG A 90 17.16 1.67 8.65
CA ARG A 90 16.21 2.12 9.70
C ARG A 90 14.74 1.84 9.39
N LEU A 91 14.44 1.28 8.21
CA LEU A 91 13.08 0.98 7.76
C LEU A 91 12.68 -0.49 7.95
N LEU A 92 13.62 -1.38 8.26
CA LEU A 92 13.34 -2.75 8.64
C LEU A 92 13.25 -2.86 10.17
N PRO A 93 12.18 -3.44 10.74
CA PRO A 93 12.17 -3.80 12.15
C PRO A 93 13.19 -4.93 12.38
N GLN A 94 13.96 -4.83 13.47
CA GLN A 94 14.74 -5.94 14.03
C GLN A 94 13.78 -7.03 14.53
#